data_AF-A0A2R6FIE4-F1
#
_entry.id   AF-A0A2R6FIE4-F1
#
_cell.length_a   1.000
_cell.length_b   1.000
_cell.length_c   1.000
_cell.angle_alpha   90.00
_cell.angle_beta   90.00
_cell.angle_gamma   90.00
#
_symmetry.space_group_name_H-M   'P 1'
#
loop_
_entity.id
_entity.type
_entity.pdbx_description
1 polymer ?
#
loop_
_entity_poly.entity_id
_entity_poly.type
_entity_poly.pdbx_seq_one_letter_code
_entity_poly.pdbx_strand_id
1 'polypeptide(L)'
;MRQSYDRGPVEDFGRWREFTAGMWAWVFHKFTGWVLVGYLFTHVAVLSTATVDGATYTATLQGLEELLVVRFLEVGLLAVAVFHIINGVRLLFVDLGVGLEAQDQAFYAALVLTGAITVGSIPTFLGGI
;
A
#
# COMPACT_ATOMS: atom_id res chain seq x y z
N MET A 1 -20.57 -35.28 2.47
CA MET A 1 -19.91 -35.53 3.77
C MET A 1 -19.11 -34.28 4.14
N ARG A 2 -19.37 -33.66 5.30
CA ARG A 2 -18.57 -32.52 5.79
C ARG A 2 -17.38 -33.08 6.55
N GLN A 3 -16.17 -32.94 6.01
CA GLN A 3 -14.95 -33.22 6.77
C GLN A 3 -14.84 -32.19 7.90
N SER A 4 -14.94 -32.62 9.15
CA SER A 4 -14.54 -31.81 10.29
C SER A 4 -13.03 -31.82 10.35
N TYR A 5 -12.40 -30.74 9.88
CA TYR A 5 -10.99 -30.52 10.11
C TYR A 5 -10.77 -30.31 11.61
N ASP A 6 -10.02 -31.20 12.26
CA ASP A 6 -9.50 -30.96 13.60
C ASP A 6 -8.51 -29.78 13.51
N ARG A 7 -8.85 -28.66 14.13
CA ARG A 7 -8.07 -27.42 14.09
C ARG A 7 -7.22 -27.20 15.35
N GLY A 8 -7.12 -28.22 16.19
CA GLY A 8 -6.46 -28.14 17.49
C GLY A 8 -7.25 -27.31 18.52
N PRO A 9 -6.68 -27.12 19.72
CA PRO A 9 -7.29 -26.33 20.79
C PRO A 9 -7.44 -24.86 20.40
N VAL A 10 -8.52 -24.21 20.83
CA VAL A 10 -8.75 -22.75 20.61
C VAL A 10 -7.65 -21.90 21.29
N GLU A 11 -7.03 -22.43 22.33
CA GLU A 11 -5.99 -21.80 23.15
C GLU A 11 -4.57 -21.90 22.53
N ASP A 12 -4.41 -22.57 21.39
CA ASP A 12 -3.12 -22.63 20.71
C ASP A 12 -2.80 -21.29 20.04
N PHE A 13 -2.07 -20.46 20.78
CA PHE A 13 -1.57 -19.16 20.31
C PHE A 13 -0.48 -19.27 19.23
N GLY A 14 0.04 -20.46 18.93
CA GLY A 14 1.06 -20.66 17.89
C GLY A 14 0.61 -20.15 16.51
N ARG A 15 -0.68 -20.34 16.18
CA ARG A 15 -1.29 -19.85 14.92
C ARG A 15 -1.33 -18.33 14.78
N TRP A 16 -1.17 -17.57 15.86
CA TRP A 16 -1.07 -16.10 15.83
C TRP A 16 0.37 -15.60 15.80
N ARG A 17 1.35 -16.51 15.94
CA ARG A 17 2.79 -16.20 15.90
C ARG A 17 3.40 -16.46 14.53
N GLU A 18 2.86 -17.42 13.78
CA GLU A 18 3.34 -17.77 12.44
C GLU A 18 2.39 -17.25 11.37
N PHE A 19 2.86 -16.28 10.58
CA PHE A 19 2.07 -15.67 9.52
C PHE A 19 2.38 -16.31 8.17
N THR A 20 1.36 -16.83 7.50
CA THR A 20 1.45 -17.27 6.11
C THR A 20 1.42 -16.08 5.15
N ALA A 21 1.83 -16.29 3.90
CA ALA A 21 1.84 -15.23 2.87
C ALA A 21 0.47 -14.54 2.71
N GLY A 22 -0.63 -15.32 2.71
CA GLY A 22 -1.98 -14.75 2.68
C GLY A 22 -2.33 -13.87 3.88
N MET A 23 -1.85 -14.20 5.08
CA MET A 23 -2.06 -13.37 6.28
C MET A 23 -1.30 -12.04 6.16
N TRP A 24 -0.05 -12.08 5.70
CA TRP A 24 0.73 -10.86 5.42
C TRP A 24 0.09 -9.99 4.35
N ALA A 25 -0.38 -10.59 3.26
CA ALA A 25 -1.10 -9.88 2.19
C ALA A 25 -2.31 -9.11 2.73
N TRP A 26 -3.06 -9.75 3.64
CA TRP A 26 -4.20 -9.12 4.30
C TRP A 26 -3.79 -7.97 5.24
N VAL A 27 -2.77 -8.16 6.08
CA VAL A 27 -2.26 -7.13 6.99
C VAL A 27 -1.81 -5.91 6.20
N PHE A 28 -0.94 -6.12 5.21
CA PHE A 28 -0.39 -5.02 4.42
C PHE A 28 -1.47 -4.29 3.62
N HIS A 29 -2.46 -5.00 3.08
CA HIS A 29 -3.56 -4.35 2.35
C HIS A 29 -4.38 -3.43 3.25
N LYS A 30 -4.71 -3.89 4.46
CA LYS A 30 -5.43 -3.05 5.44
C LYS A 30 -4.57 -1.88 5.89
N PHE A 31 -3.32 -2.13 6.27
CA PHE A 31 -2.41 -1.09 6.74
C PHE A 31 -2.22 0.00 5.69
N THR A 32 -1.92 -0.37 4.45
CA THR A 32 -1.79 0.59 3.33
C THR A 32 -3.08 1.35 3.08
N GLY A 33 -4.25 0.70 3.19
CA GLY A 33 -5.54 1.38 3.10
C GLY A 33 -5.74 2.46 4.18
N TRP A 34 -5.39 2.16 5.43
CA TRP A 34 -5.45 3.17 6.51
C TRP A 34 -4.50 4.34 6.28
N VAL A 35 -3.28 4.08 5.79
CA VAL A 35 -2.31 5.13 5.43
C VAL A 35 -2.87 6.02 4.32
N LEU A 36 -3.45 5.43 3.26
CA LEU A 36 -4.05 6.20 2.15
C LEU A 36 -5.24 7.04 2.61
N VAL A 37 -6.12 6.50 3.45
CA VAL A 37 -7.23 7.27 4.03
C VAL A 37 -6.71 8.46 4.84
N GLY A 38 -5.68 8.25 5.66
CA GLY A 38 -5.01 9.34 6.40
C GLY A 38 -4.43 10.40 5.45
N TYR A 39 -3.72 9.96 4.40
CA TYR A 39 -3.15 10.85 3.38
C TYR A 39 -4.21 11.65 2.63
N LEU A 40 -5.41 11.10 2.38
CA LEU A 40 -6.47 11.83 1.68
C LEU A 40 -6.85 13.13 2.42
N PHE A 41 -6.83 13.16 3.75
CA PHE A 41 -7.09 14.40 4.49
C PHE A 41 -6.04 15.48 4.21
N THR A 42 -4.75 15.11 4.24
CA THR A 42 -3.66 16.06 3.93
C THR A 42 -3.66 16.45 2.45
N HIS A 43 -3.94 15.50 1.57
CA HIS A 43 -3.96 15.70 0.12
C HIS A 43 -5.06 16.68 -0.31
N VAL A 44 -6.28 16.49 0.21
CA VAL A 44 -7.40 17.39 -0.05
C VAL A 44 -7.13 18.78 0.54
N ALA A 45 -6.47 18.88 1.70
CA ALA A 45 -6.09 20.17 2.29
C ALA A 45 -5.08 20.94 1.42
N VAL A 46 -4.10 20.27 0.81
CA VAL A 46 -3.17 20.93 -0.13
C VAL A 46 -3.90 21.32 -1.42
N LEU A 47 -4.69 20.41 -2.00
CA LEU A 47 -5.46 20.69 -3.22
C LEU A 47 -6.49 21.82 -3.03
N SER A 48 -7.07 21.98 -1.85
CA SER A 48 -8.06 23.03 -1.60
C SER A 48 -7.46 24.44 -1.71
N THR A 49 -6.16 24.60 -1.50
CA THR A 49 -5.47 25.90 -1.69
C THR A 49 -5.55 26.39 -3.14
N ALA A 50 -5.70 25.48 -4.11
CA ALA A 50 -5.91 25.84 -5.52
C ALA A 50 -7.25 26.53 -5.78
N THR A 51 -8.20 26.44 -4.84
CA THR A 51 -9.47 27.15 -4.94
C THR A 51 -9.38 28.61 -4.50
N VAL A 52 -8.31 29.00 -3.80
CA VAL A 52 -8.01 30.39 -3.44
C VAL A 52 -7.43 31.09 -4.66
N ASP A 53 -6.26 30.66 -5.12
CA ASP A 53 -5.59 31.09 -6.34
C ASP A 53 -4.41 30.16 -6.66
N GLY A 54 -3.89 30.25 -7.89
CA GLY A 54 -2.78 29.41 -8.33
C GLY A 54 -1.43 29.70 -7.65
N ALA A 55 -1.20 30.93 -7.18
CA ALA A 55 0.04 31.30 -6.49
C ALA A 55 0.08 30.69 -5.09
N THR A 56 -1.03 30.72 -4.35
CA THR A 56 -1.16 30.08 -3.02
C THR A 56 -0.93 28.58 -3.10
N TYR A 57 -1.51 27.91 -4.11
CA TYR A 57 -1.28 26.48 -4.34
C TYR A 57 0.19 26.17 -4.64
N THR A 58 0.78 26.91 -5.58
CA THR A 58 2.19 26.70 -5.97
C THR A 58 3.13 26.93 -4.79
N ALA A 59 2.92 28.00 -4.01
CA ALA A 59 3.73 28.30 -2.84
C ALA A 59 3.59 27.23 -1.73
N THR A 60 2.38 26.73 -1.50
CA THR A 60 2.14 25.64 -0.53
C THR A 60 2.85 24.35 -0.95
N LEU A 61 2.73 23.98 -2.23
CA LEU A 61 3.35 22.78 -2.77
C LEU A 61 4.88 22.87 -2.71
N GLN A 62 5.46 23.97 -3.20
CA GLN A 62 6.91 24.20 -3.15
C GLN A 62 7.46 24.17 -1.73
N GLY A 63 6.77 24.79 -0.77
CA GLY A 63 7.19 24.77 0.63
C GLY A 63 7.18 23.37 1.25
N LEU A 64 6.31 22.47 0.80
CA LEU A 64 6.32 21.06 1.21
C LEU A 64 7.45 20.30 0.53
N GLU A 65 7.65 20.48 -0.78
CA GLU A 65 8.69 19.82 -1.57
C GLU A 65 10.13 20.21 -1.18
N GLU A 66 10.32 21.39 -0.56
CA GLU A 66 11.61 21.80 0.01
C GLU A 66 12.03 20.93 1.21
N LEU A 67 11.06 20.32 1.91
CA LEU A 67 11.34 19.49 3.06
C LEU A 67 11.79 18.09 2.61
N LEU A 68 13.05 17.76 2.90
CA LEU A 68 13.61 16.44 2.57
C LEU A 68 12.76 15.28 3.13
N VAL A 69 12.18 15.44 4.32
CA VAL A 69 11.29 14.43 4.91
C VAL A 69 10.05 14.19 4.06
N VAL A 70 9.47 15.24 3.45
CA VAL A 70 8.29 15.11 2.58
C VAL A 70 8.66 14.31 1.34
N ARG A 71 9.82 14.55 0.73
CA ARG A 71 10.29 13.77 -0.43
C ARG A 71 10.43 12.28 -0.13
N PHE A 72 10.93 11.92 1.06
CA PHE A 72 10.95 10.52 1.50
C PHE A 72 9.54 9.97 1.74
N LEU A 73 8.64 10.77 2.33
CA LEU A 73 7.25 10.39 2.53
C LEU A 73 6.51 10.18 1.20
N GLU A 74 6.84 10.93 0.15
CA GLU A 74 6.27 10.74 -1.20
C GLU A 74 6.69 9.41 -1.82
N VAL A 75 7.96 9.02 -1.71
CA VAL A 75 8.43 7.68 -2.13
C VAL A 75 7.70 6.58 -1.35
N GLY A 76 7.56 6.76 -0.03
CA GLY A 76 6.81 5.84 0.81
C GLY A 76 5.33 5.76 0.44
N LEU A 77 4.72 6.90 0.16
CA LEU A 77 3.33 7.00 -0.27
C LEU A 77 3.11 6.32 -1.63
N LEU A 78 4.04 6.48 -2.58
CA LEU A 78 4.00 5.75 -3.84
C LEU A 78 4.04 4.24 -3.59
N ALA A 79 4.94 3.76 -2.74
CA ALA A 79 5.03 2.34 -2.39
C ALA A 79 3.72 1.81 -1.79
N VAL A 80 3.14 2.57 -0.85
CA VAL A 80 1.85 2.27 -0.23
C VAL A 80 0.73 2.20 -1.28
N ALA A 81 0.62 3.20 -2.15
CA ALA A 81 -0.42 3.28 -3.17
C ALA A 81 -0.30 2.13 -4.19
N VAL A 82 0.90 1.90 -4.72
CA VAL A 82 1.18 0.85 -5.71
C VAL A 82 0.87 -0.53 -5.13
N PHE A 83 1.35 -0.83 -3.93
CA PHE A 83 1.04 -2.10 -3.28
C PHE A 83 -0.46 -2.27 -3.05
N HIS A 84 -1.13 -1.23 -2.55
CA HIS A 84 -2.56 -1.29 -2.25
C HIS A 84 -3.39 -1.60 -3.50
N ILE A 85 -3.06 -0.95 -4.62
CA ILE A 85 -3.71 -1.16 -5.92
C ILE A 85 -3.44 -2.57 -6.44
N ILE A 86 -2.17 -3.00 -6.53
CA ILE A 86 -1.82 -4.31 -7.09
C ILE A 86 -2.42 -5.44 -6.24
N ASN A 87 -2.33 -5.34 -4.91
CA ASN A 87 -2.90 -6.34 -4.04
C ASN A 87 -4.44 -6.31 -4.06
N GLY A 88 -5.06 -5.14 -4.21
CA GLY A 88 -6.50 -5.02 -4.45
C GLY A 88 -6.95 -5.72 -5.73
N VAL A 89 -6.21 -5.55 -6.83
CA VAL A 89 -6.45 -6.26 -8.10
C VAL A 89 -6.29 -7.78 -7.93
N ARG A 90 -5.26 -8.23 -7.19
CA ARG A 90 -5.11 -9.65 -6.83
C ARG A 90 -6.35 -10.18 -6.09
N LEU A 91 -6.88 -9.43 -5.13
CA LEU A 91 -8.09 -9.81 -4.41
C LEU A 91 -9.30 -9.89 -5.34
N LEU A 92 -9.47 -8.93 -6.25
CA LEU A 92 -10.53 -8.97 -7.28
C LEU A 92 -10.44 -10.24 -8.15
N PHE A 93 -9.24 -10.63 -8.59
CA PHE A 93 -9.07 -11.88 -9.34
C PHE A 93 -9.44 -13.11 -8.52
N VAL A 94 -9.03 -13.17 -7.25
CA VAL A 94 -9.40 -14.25 -6.33
C VAL A 94 -10.91 -14.33 -6.14
N ASP A 95 -11.59 -13.18 -6.00
CA ASP A 95 -13.04 -13.11 -5.84
C ASP A 95 -13.78 -13.59 -7.10
N LEU A 96 -13.16 -13.42 -8.28
CA LEU A 96 -13.64 -13.97 -9.56
C LEU A 96 -13.27 -15.44 -9.76
N GLY A 97 -12.63 -16.08 -8.78
CA GLY A 97 -12.19 -17.49 -8.85
C GLY A 97 -10.91 -17.72 -9.66
N VAL A 98 -10.18 -16.66 -10.02
CA VAL A 98 -8.95 -16.74 -10.81
C VAL A 98 -7.73 -16.75 -9.89
N GLY A 99 -6.80 -17.70 -10.12
CA GLY A 99 -5.51 -17.73 -9.41
C GLY A 99 -5.57 -18.30 -7.98
N LEU A 100 -6.57 -19.11 -7.66
CA LEU A 100 -6.75 -19.71 -6.32
C LEU A 100 -5.58 -20.62 -5.89
N GLU A 101 -4.94 -21.30 -6.84
CA GLU A 101 -3.79 -22.18 -6.58
C GLU A 101 -2.45 -21.43 -6.52
N ALA A 102 -2.41 -20.19 -7.00
CA ALA A 102 -1.20 -19.38 -7.12
C ALA A 102 -1.19 -18.17 -6.17
N GLN A 103 -1.97 -18.20 -5.09
CA GLN A 103 -2.17 -17.06 -4.20
C GLN A 103 -0.88 -16.52 -3.56
N ASP A 104 0.02 -17.41 -3.17
CA ASP A 104 1.30 -17.04 -2.55
C ASP A 104 2.25 -16.44 -3.59
N GLN A 105 2.36 -17.06 -4.76
CA GLN A 105 3.17 -16.56 -5.88
C GLN A 105 2.69 -15.17 -6.33
N ALA A 106 1.38 -14.98 -6.45
CA ALA A 106 0.78 -13.69 -6.81
C ALA A 106 1.06 -12.61 -5.76
N PHE A 107 1.11 -12.97 -4.47
CA PHE A 107 1.47 -12.03 -3.41
C PHE A 107 2.95 -11.62 -3.48
N TYR A 108 3.87 -12.58 -3.64
CA TYR A 108 5.29 -12.25 -3.80
C TYR A 108 5.56 -11.46 -5.09
N ALA A 109 4.87 -11.76 -6.18
CA ALA A 109 4.94 -10.98 -7.41
C ALA A 109 4.51 -9.51 -7.17
N ALA A 110 3.42 -9.29 -6.42
CA ALA A 110 2.97 -7.96 -6.04
C ALA A 110 4.02 -7.20 -5.20
N LEU A 111 4.68 -7.88 -4.25
CA LEU A 111 5.76 -7.29 -3.45
C LEU A 111 6.97 -6.91 -4.31
N VAL A 112 7.44 -7.82 -5.17
CA VAL A 112 8.60 -7.56 -6.04
C VAL A 112 8.31 -6.42 -7.01
N LEU A 113 7.13 -6.41 -7.64
CA LEU A 113 6.72 -5.35 -8.55
C LEU A 113 6.63 -4.00 -7.84
N THR A 114 6.03 -3.96 -6.65
CA THR A 114 5.99 -2.75 -5.83
C THR A 114 7.41 -2.27 -5.52
N GLY A 115 8.28 -3.15 -5.01
CA GLY A 115 9.66 -2.80 -4.68
C GLY A 115 10.45 -2.27 -5.87
N ALA A 116 10.30 -2.89 -7.04
CA ALA A 116 10.96 -2.44 -8.27
C ALA A 116 10.49 -1.03 -8.68
N ILE A 117 9.19 -0.76 -8.65
CA ILE A 117 8.62 0.56 -8.96
C ILE A 117 9.11 1.60 -7.94
N THR A 118 9.05 1.27 -6.64
CA THR A 118 9.50 2.17 -5.57
C THR A 118 10.98 2.52 -5.72
N VAL A 119 11.86 1.53 -5.91
CA VAL A 119 13.30 1.79 -6.10
C VAL A 119 13.56 2.60 -7.37
N GLY A 120 12.88 2.26 -8.48
CA GLY A 120 12.98 3.01 -9.73
C GLY A 120 12.49 4.46 -9.62
N SER A 121 11.60 4.77 -8.68
CA SER A 121 11.08 6.12 -8.47
C SER A 121 12.01 7.03 -7.65
N ILE A 122 12.97 6.47 -6.90
CA ILE A 122 13.84 7.23 -5.99
C ILE A 122 14.55 8.40 -6.70
N PRO A 123 15.15 8.22 -7.88
CA PRO A 123 15.79 9.34 -8.59
C PRO A 123 14.82 10.47 -8.92
N THR A 124 13.55 10.16 -9.23
CA THR A 124 12.53 11.17 -9.55
C THR A 124 12.16 12.00 -8.32
N PHE A 125 11.91 11.35 -7.18
CA PHE A 125 11.45 12.05 -5.97
C PHE A 125 12.59 12.71 -5.18
N LEU A 126 13.79 12.11 -5.17
CA LEU A 126 14.93 12.64 -4.42
C LEU A 126 15.89 13.48 -5.27
N GLY A 127 15.98 13.21 -6.57
CA GLY A 127 16.93 13.87 -7.47
C GLY A 127 16.55 15.31 -7.83
N GLY A 128 15.29 15.71 -7.69
CA GLY A 128 14.83 17.09 -7.89
C GLY A 128 15.25 17.68 -9.24
N ILE A 129 14.88 17.01 -10.34
CA ILE A 129 15.05 17.54 -11.71
C ILE A 129 13.74 18.19 -12.15
#